data_AF-A0A1V4UIL1-F1
#
_entry.id   AF-A0A1V4UIL1-F1
#
_cell.length_a   1.000
_cell.length_b   1.000
_cell.length_c   1.000
_cell.angle_alpha   90.00
_cell.angle_beta   90.00
_cell.angle_gamma   90.00
#
_symmetry.space_group_name_H-M   'P 1'
#
loop_
_entity.id
_entity.type
_entity.pdbx_description
1 polymer ?
#
loop_
_entity_poly.entity_id
_entity_poly.type
_entity_poly.pdbx_seq_one_letter_code
_entity_poly.pdbx_strand_id
1 'polypeptide(L)'
;MNLQEFERVNPVKSRLLKLAAGGRCEHCGEAYPLLLLVIHEIDPRSRAETACPDLQKEVLILCPDCHFFFHARPVEESIQRELVRYRPKEVKAAMRRILCTRPRTYVPPETGDPAAIFAEMFASGALDLCLNGG
;
A
#
# COMPACT_ATOMS: atom_id res chain seq x y z
N MET A 1 -12.04 8.25 3.54
CA MET A 1 -10.77 8.26 4.31
C MET A 1 -9.90 9.30 3.62
N ASN A 2 -9.25 10.22 4.32
CA ASN A 2 -8.43 11.23 3.63
C ASN A 2 -7.18 10.54 3.02
N LEU A 3 -6.90 10.76 1.74
CA LEU A 3 -5.78 10.14 1.03
C LEU A 3 -4.41 10.45 1.66
N GLN A 4 -4.21 11.69 2.13
CA GLN A 4 -2.97 12.07 2.83
C GLN A 4 -2.81 11.29 4.14
N GLU A 5 -3.91 11.03 4.84
CA GLU A 5 -3.91 10.23 6.06
C GLU A 5 -3.61 8.76 5.74
N PHE A 6 -4.18 8.21 4.67
CA PHE A 6 -3.87 6.85 4.22
C PHE A 6 -2.38 6.68 3.90
N GLU A 7 -1.80 7.60 3.14
CA GLU A 7 -0.38 7.54 2.79
C GLU A 7 0.53 7.67 4.01
N ARG A 8 0.19 8.55 4.96
CA ARG A 8 0.93 8.72 6.21
C ARG A 8 0.87 7.47 7.09
N VAL A 9 -0.29 6.84 7.20
CA VAL A 9 -0.50 5.64 8.03
C VAL A 9 0.01 4.37 7.35
N ASN A 10 0.05 4.34 6.01
CA ASN A 10 0.41 3.16 5.22
C ASN A 10 1.51 3.46 4.18
N PRO A 11 2.69 3.97 4.57
CA PRO A 11 3.74 4.36 3.63
C PRO A 11 4.23 3.19 2.79
N VAL A 12 4.29 1.99 3.39
CA VAL A 12 4.66 0.75 2.69
C VAL A 12 3.63 0.40 1.62
N LYS A 13 2.32 0.47 1.93
CA LYS A 13 1.28 0.18 0.94
C LYS A 13 1.29 1.20 -0.19
N SER A 14 1.43 2.48 0.13
CA SER A 14 1.50 3.53 -0.90
C SER A 14 2.66 3.26 -1.87
N ARG A 15 3.85 2.95 -1.35
CA ARG A 15 5.01 2.58 -2.19
C ARG A 15 4.75 1.31 -3.03
N LEU A 16 4.17 0.28 -2.43
CA LEU A 16 3.86 -0.98 -3.13
C LEU A 16 2.83 -0.78 -4.24
N LEU A 17 1.84 0.10 -4.08
CA LEU A 17 0.86 0.41 -5.12
C LEU A 17 1.51 1.08 -6.33
N LYS A 18 2.42 2.05 -6.08
CA LYS A 18 3.19 2.72 -7.14
C LYS A 18 4.09 1.75 -7.89
N LEU A 19 4.70 0.79 -7.18
CA LEU A 19 5.46 -0.32 -7.78
C LEU A 19 4.57 -1.27 -8.58
N ALA A 20 3.38 -1.60 -8.07
CA ALA A 20 2.43 -2.48 -8.76
C ALA A 20 1.98 -1.87 -10.10
N ALA A 21 1.84 -0.55 -10.17
CA ALA A 21 1.58 0.19 -11.42
C ALA A 21 2.80 0.28 -12.36
N GLY A 22 3.92 -0.39 -12.01
CA GLY A 22 5.15 -0.40 -12.80
C GLY A 22 5.95 0.89 -12.73
N GLY A 23 5.69 1.78 -11.76
CA GLY A 23 6.32 3.09 -11.70
C GLY A 23 5.89 4.01 -12.85
N ARG A 24 4.66 3.84 -13.35
CA ARG A 24 4.10 4.62 -14.47
C ARG A 24 2.82 5.34 -14.06
N CYS A 25 2.56 6.46 -14.71
CA CYS A 25 1.27 7.12 -14.63
C CYS A 25 0.22 6.32 -15.40
N GLU A 26 -0.92 6.03 -14.80
CA GLU A 26 -2.01 5.28 -15.44
C GLU A 26 -2.77 6.10 -16.49
N HIS A 27 -2.61 7.42 -16.50
CA HIS A 27 -3.24 8.28 -17.51
C HIS A 27 -2.34 8.51 -18.74
N CYS A 28 -1.15 9.07 -18.56
CA CYS A 28 -0.24 9.36 -19.68
C CYS A 28 0.67 8.18 -20.06
N GLY A 29 0.79 7.16 -19.21
CA GLY A 29 1.66 6.01 -19.45
C GLY A 29 3.15 6.25 -19.24
N GLU A 30 3.58 7.49 -18.96
CA GLU A 30 5.01 7.79 -18.76
C GLU A 30 5.55 7.21 -17.45
N ALA A 31 6.83 6.86 -17.44
CA ALA A 31 7.53 6.35 -16.26
C ALA A 31 8.02 7.50 -15.37
N TYR A 32 7.85 7.36 -14.06
CA TYR A 32 8.24 8.37 -13.08
C TYR A 32 8.93 7.74 -11.88
N PRO A 33 9.83 8.49 -11.19
CA PRO A 33 10.27 8.13 -9.85
C PRO A 33 9.07 7.89 -8.93
N LEU A 34 9.13 6.82 -8.14
CA LEU A 34 8.01 6.44 -7.24
C LEU A 34 7.63 7.54 -6.25
N LEU A 35 8.57 8.42 -5.89
CA LEU A 35 8.33 9.56 -5.00
C LEU A 35 7.43 10.62 -5.62
N LEU A 36 7.35 10.69 -6.96
CA LEU A 36 6.55 11.68 -7.69
C LEU A 36 5.16 11.14 -8.07
N LEU A 37 4.99 9.83 -8.13
CA LEU A 37 3.68 9.23 -8.36
C LEU A 37 2.79 9.45 -7.15
N VAL A 38 1.53 9.79 -7.39
CA VAL A 38 0.52 10.10 -6.38
C VAL A 38 -0.65 9.14 -6.55
N ILE A 39 -1.25 8.73 -5.43
CA ILE A 39 -2.50 7.96 -5.46
C ILE A 39 -3.64 8.97 -5.60
N HIS A 40 -4.48 8.79 -6.62
CA HIS A 40 -5.69 9.56 -6.85
C HIS A 40 -6.90 8.73 -6.44
N GLU A 41 -7.80 9.28 -5.63
CA GLU A 41 -9.08 8.64 -5.27
C GLU A 41 -10.15 9.04 -6.29
N ILE A 42 -10.81 8.03 -6.87
CA ILE A 42 -11.99 8.26 -7.73
C ILE A 42 -13.17 8.58 -6.81
N ASP A 43 -13.95 9.62 -7.13
CA ASP A 43 -15.01 10.15 -6.23
C ASP A 43 -15.93 9.01 -5.70
N PRO A 44 -16.02 8.84 -4.38
CA PRO A 44 -16.82 7.78 -3.76
C PRO A 44 -18.34 8.01 -3.85
N ARG A 45 -18.82 9.15 -4.37
CA ARG A 45 -20.26 9.44 -4.49
C ARG A 45 -21.02 8.47 -5.40
N SER A 46 -20.35 7.74 -6.28
CA SER A 46 -20.95 6.70 -7.14
C SER A 46 -20.95 5.29 -6.51
N ARG A 47 -20.51 5.17 -5.26
CA ARG A 47 -20.37 3.88 -4.58
C ARG A 47 -21.72 3.22 -4.40
N ALA A 48 -22.00 2.20 -5.21
CA ALA A 48 -23.00 1.21 -4.86
C ALA A 48 -22.58 0.58 -3.51
N GLU A 49 -23.44 0.66 -2.50
CA GLU A 49 -23.20 0.08 -1.17
C GLU A 49 -22.99 -1.43 -1.31
N THR A 50 -21.73 -1.83 -1.39
CA THR A 50 -21.31 -3.22 -1.50
C THR A 50 -20.56 -3.56 -0.22
N ALA A 51 -20.90 -4.72 0.35
CA ALA A 51 -20.38 -5.20 1.62
C ALA A 51 -18.85 -5.37 1.64
N CYS A 52 -18.22 -5.52 0.47
CA CYS A 52 -16.77 -5.56 0.33
C CYS A 52 -16.35 -4.81 -0.95
N PRO A 53 -16.04 -3.50 -0.86
CA PRO A 53 -15.62 -2.73 -2.03
C PRO A 53 -14.25 -3.21 -2.52
N ASP A 54 -14.11 -3.34 -3.83
CA ASP A 54 -12.87 -3.69 -4.49
C ASP A 54 -11.97 -2.45 -4.59
N LEU A 55 -11.21 -2.17 -3.52
CA LEU A 55 -10.55 -0.87 -3.28
C LEU A 55 -9.58 -0.43 -4.38
N GLN A 56 -9.00 -1.35 -5.14
CA GLN A 56 -8.16 -0.99 -6.28
C GLN A 56 -8.96 -0.32 -7.41
N LYS A 57 -10.27 -0.53 -7.52
CA LYS A 57 -11.12 0.15 -8.52
C LYS A 57 -11.39 1.61 -8.18
N GLU A 58 -11.12 2.00 -6.94
CA GLU A 58 -11.39 3.34 -6.42
C GLU A 58 -10.15 4.23 -6.45
N VAL A 59 -9.02 3.73 -6.98
CA VAL A 59 -7.77 4.47 -7.00
C VAL A 59 -7.08 4.39 -8.35
N LEU A 60 -6.38 5.48 -8.71
CA LEU A 60 -5.46 5.57 -9.83
C LEU A 60 -4.06 5.99 -9.35
N ILE A 61 -3.01 5.59 -10.06
CA ILE A 61 -1.64 6.06 -9.84
C ILE A 61 -1.31 7.09 -10.93
N LEU A 62 -1.12 8.35 -10.54
CA LEU A 62 -0.92 9.47 -11.48
C LEU A 62 0.41 10.17 -11.22
N CYS A 63 0.98 10.77 -12.26
CA CYS A 63 2.05 11.76 -12.09
C CYS A 63 1.47 13.10 -11.59
N PRO A 64 2.32 14.04 -11.11
CA PRO A 64 1.85 15.32 -10.59
C PRO A 64 1.02 16.12 -11.60
N ASP A 65 1.42 16.12 -12.87
CA ASP A 65 0.74 16.88 -13.92
C ASP A 65 -0.65 16.32 -14.21
N CYS A 66 -0.78 15.00 -14.35
CA CYS A 66 -2.07 14.36 -14.56
C CYS A 66 -2.96 14.47 -13.31
N HIS A 67 -2.39 14.34 -12.11
CA HIS A 67 -3.14 14.52 -10.88
C HIS A 67 -3.68 15.96 -10.77
N PHE A 68 -2.85 16.97 -11.05
CA PHE A 68 -3.28 18.36 -11.09
C PHE A 68 -4.37 18.59 -12.15
N PHE A 69 -4.22 18.00 -13.34
CA PHE A 69 -5.21 18.06 -14.40
C PHE A 69 -6.57 17.51 -13.95
N PHE A 70 -6.59 16.35 -13.27
CA PHE A 70 -7.82 15.72 -12.77
C PHE A 70 -8.54 16.60 -11.73
N HIS A 71 -7.81 17.39 -10.94
CA HIS A 71 -8.42 18.33 -9.98
C HIS A 71 -8.88 19.64 -10.65
N ALA A 72 -8.07 20.20 -11.54
CA ALA A 72 -8.36 21.48 -12.19
C ALA A 72 -9.47 21.38 -13.25
N ARG A 73 -9.58 20.22 -13.90
CA ARG A 73 -10.60 19.90 -14.90
C ARG A 73 -11.11 18.50 -14.59
N PRO A 74 -12.15 18.36 -13.74
CA PRO A 74 -12.65 17.06 -13.31
C PRO A 74 -12.90 16.15 -14.52
N VAL A 75 -12.00 15.18 -14.69
CA VAL A 75 -12.14 14.14 -15.71
C VAL A 75 -13.37 13.34 -15.34
N GLU A 76 -14.26 13.12 -16.30
CA GLU A 76 -15.49 12.37 -16.04
C GLU A 76 -15.18 11.02 -15.40
N GLU A 77 -16.01 10.63 -14.44
CA GLU A 77 -15.82 9.36 -13.72
C GLU A 77 -15.79 8.18 -14.69
N SER A 78 -16.60 8.22 -15.76
CA SER A 78 -16.61 7.23 -16.84
C SER A 78 -15.20 6.94 -17.38
N ILE A 79 -14.41 7.99 -17.65
CA ILE A 79 -13.04 7.91 -18.15
C ILE A 79 -12.11 7.35 -17.07
N GLN A 80 -12.24 7.80 -15.82
CA GLN A 80 -11.43 7.27 -14.72
C GLN A 80 -11.66 5.76 -14.52
N ARG A 81 -12.92 5.33 -14.59
CA ARG A 81 -13.32 3.91 -14.53
C ARG A 81 -12.83 3.13 -15.74
N GLU A 82 -12.76 3.76 -16.92
CA GLU A 82 -12.19 3.15 -18.12
C GLU A 82 -10.67 2.91 -17.98
N LEU A 83 -9.92 3.83 -17.37
CA LEU A 83 -8.51 3.61 -17.03
C LEU A 83 -8.34 2.39 -16.10
N VAL A 84 -9.18 2.29 -15.07
CA VAL A 84 -9.23 1.11 -14.19
C VAL A 84 -9.60 -0.16 -14.98
N ARG A 85 -10.51 -0.07 -15.95
CA ARG A 85 -10.93 -1.20 -16.79
C ARG A 85 -9.78 -1.70 -17.65
N TYR A 86 -8.98 -0.83 -18.27
CA TYR A 86 -7.84 -1.22 -19.09
C TYR A 86 -6.58 -1.59 -18.31
N ARG A 87 -6.53 -1.31 -17.01
CA ARG A 87 -5.42 -1.74 -16.15
C ARG A 87 -5.11 -3.24 -16.32
N PRO A 88 -3.84 -3.63 -16.50
CA PRO A 88 -3.44 -5.03 -16.69
C PRO A 88 -3.91 -5.92 -15.54
N LYS A 89 -4.19 -7.20 -15.85
CA LYS A 89 -4.75 -8.16 -14.88
C LYS A 89 -3.80 -8.39 -13.71
N GLU A 90 -2.51 -8.40 -14.00
CA GLU A 90 -1.41 -8.60 -13.05
C GLU A 90 -1.35 -7.43 -12.07
N VAL A 91 -1.47 -6.20 -12.57
CA VAL A 91 -1.52 -4.97 -11.78
C VAL A 91 -2.76 -4.97 -10.88
N LYS A 92 -3.94 -5.30 -11.42
CA LYS A 92 -5.18 -5.46 -10.62
C LYS A 92 -5.03 -6.48 -9.50
N ALA A 93 -4.41 -7.62 -9.77
CA ALA A 93 -4.18 -8.67 -8.78
C ALA A 93 -3.16 -8.25 -7.71
N ALA A 94 -2.10 -7.54 -8.10
CA ALA A 94 -1.11 -7.01 -7.17
C ALA A 94 -1.72 -5.94 -6.24
N MET A 95 -2.42 -4.95 -6.79
CA MET A 95 -3.04 -3.89 -5.99
C MET A 95 -4.09 -4.42 -5.02
N ARG A 96 -4.93 -5.39 -5.45
CA ARG A 96 -5.88 -6.06 -4.55
C ARG A 96 -5.17 -6.72 -3.36
N ARG A 97 -4.10 -7.48 -3.60
CA ARG A 97 -3.31 -8.10 -2.53
C ARG A 97 -2.76 -7.05 -1.56
N ILE A 98 -2.19 -5.96 -2.07
CA ILE A 98 -1.62 -4.88 -1.25
C ILE A 98 -2.69 -4.21 -0.37
N LEU A 99 -3.85 -3.89 -0.96
CA LEU A 99 -4.93 -3.20 -0.26
C LEU A 99 -5.63 -4.10 0.78
N CYS A 100 -5.84 -5.37 0.45
CA CYS A 100 -6.45 -6.35 1.35
C CYS A 100 -5.52 -6.84 2.47
N THR A 101 -4.20 -6.67 2.34
CA THR A 101 -3.25 -7.10 3.38
C THR A 101 -3.44 -6.26 4.63
N ARG A 102 -3.85 -6.87 5.73
CA ARG A 102 -3.82 -6.25 7.06
C ARG A 102 -2.44 -6.48 7.66
N PRO A 103 -1.78 -5.46 8.24
CA PRO A 103 -0.60 -5.68 9.06
C PRO A 103 -0.95 -6.72 10.11
N ARG A 104 -0.19 -7.81 10.19
CA ARG A 104 -0.32 -8.71 11.34
C ARG A 104 0.26 -7.96 12.53
N THR A 105 -0.55 -7.68 13.52
CA THR A 105 -0.04 -7.30 14.83
C THR A 105 0.82 -8.46 15.30
N TYR A 106 2.12 -8.23 15.48
CA TYR A 106 2.97 -9.22 16.12
C TYR A 106 2.42 -9.41 17.53
N VAL A 107 1.90 -10.60 17.79
CA VAL A 107 1.58 -11.06 19.13
C VAL A 107 2.77 -11.93 19.52
N PRO A 108 3.63 -11.48 20.45
CA PRO A 108 4.68 -12.34 20.95
C PRO A 108 4.03 -13.62 21.47
N PRO A 109 4.60 -14.80 21.19
CA PRO A 109 4.12 -16.02 21.83
C PRO A 109 4.12 -15.81 23.35
N GLU A 110 3.25 -16.51 24.08
CA GLU A 110 3.29 -16.60 25.54
C GLU A 110 4.52 -17.41 25.97
N THR A 111 5.71 -16.98 25.55
CA THR A 111 6.97 -17.46 26.09
C THR A 111 7.08 -16.89 27.49
N GLY A 112 7.34 -17.78 28.46
CA GLY A 112 7.28 -17.53 29.89
C GLY A 112 8.12 -16.34 30.37
N ASP A 113 8.02 -16.07 31.68
CA ASP A 113 8.64 -14.94 32.37
C ASP A 113 9.96 -14.50 31.70
N PRO A 114 10.00 -13.28 31.10
CA PRO A 114 11.20 -12.76 30.45
C PRO A 114 12.44 -12.83 31.33
N ALA A 115 12.29 -12.72 32.65
CA ALA A 115 13.39 -12.86 33.59
C ALA A 115 13.94 -14.28 33.65
N ALA A 116 13.08 -15.30 33.58
CA ALA A 116 13.48 -16.70 33.55
C ALA A 116 14.20 -17.05 32.24
N ILE A 117 13.70 -16.56 31.10
CA ILE A 117 14.36 -16.72 29.79
C ILE A 117 15.74 -16.08 29.81
N PHE A 118 15.84 -14.85 30.34
CA PHE A 118 17.11 -14.15 30.42
C PHE A 118 18.11 -14.85 31.35
N ALA A 119 17.65 -15.36 32.49
CA ALA A 119 18.47 -16.15 33.41
C ALA A 119 18.96 -17.46 32.78
N GLU A 120 18.10 -18.16 32.02
CA GLU A 120 18.48 -19.37 31.29
C GLU A 120 19.52 -19.08 30.20
N MET A 121 19.37 -18.00 29.44
CA MET A 121 20.35 -17.57 28.43
C MET A 121 21.70 -17.18 29.05
N PHE A 122 21.69 -16.58 30.24
CA PHE A 122 22.90 -16.24 30.98
C PHE A 122 23.60 -17.49 31.55
N ALA A 123 22.83 -18.42 32.12
CA ALA A 123 23.36 -19.65 32.70
C ALA A 123 23.87 -20.65 31.65
N SER A 124 23.25 -20.68 30.46
CA SER A 124 23.64 -21.57 29.36
C SER A 124 24.84 -21.05 28.55
N GLY A 125 25.34 -19.84 28.83
CA GLY A 125 26.39 -19.20 28.03
C GLY A 125 25.93 -18.79 26.62
N ALA A 126 24.64 -18.92 26.31
CA ALA A 126 24.07 -18.61 25.00
C ALA A 126 24.15 -17.12 24.64
N LEU A 127 24.31 -16.23 25.62
CA LEU A 127 24.55 -14.80 25.39
C LEU A 127 25.87 -14.52 24.67
N ASP A 128 26.89 -15.36 24.85
CA ASP A 128 28.20 -15.20 24.21
C ASP A 128 28.09 -15.38 22.67
N LEU A 129 27.22 -16.31 22.24
CA LEU A 129 26.89 -16.53 20.82
C LEU A 129 26.16 -15.34 20.17
N CYS A 130 25.39 -14.57 20.94
CA CYS A 130 24.65 -13.43 20.43
C CYS A 130 25.48 -12.13 20.41
N LEU A 131 26.45 -12.00 21.33
CA LEU A 131 27.24 -10.77 21.49
C LEU A 131 28.51 -10.77 20.63
N ASN A 132 29.07 -11.93 20.33
CA ASN A 132 30.35 -12.03 19.63
C ASN A 132 30.25 -12.44 18.16
N GLY A 133 29.05 -12.63 17.60
CA GLY A 133 28.80 -12.81 16.17
C GLY A 133 29.63 -13.93 15.52
N GLY A 134 29.06 -15.13 15.42
CA GLY A 134 29.66 -16.23 14.66
C GLY A 134 29.80 -15.93 13.18
#